data_AF-A0A7S0PNC8-F1
#
_entry.id   AF-A0A7S0PNC8-F1
#
_cell.length_a   1.000
_cell.length_b   1.000
_cell.length_c   1.000
_cell.angle_alpha   90.00
_cell.angle_beta   90.00
_cell.angle_gamma   90.00
#
_symmetry.space_group_name_H-M   'P 1'
#
loop_
_entity.id
_entity.type
_entity.pdbx_description
1 polymer ?
#
loop_
_entity_poly.entity_id
_entity_poly.type
_entity_poly.pdbx_seq_one_letter_code
_entity_poly.pdbx_strand_id
1 'polypeptide(L)'
;MSRALTRALDDSDSDAPDVSIDRQALVDAEAKLVDAARRVTVARTQFAEYARARAEELRDIDSDALETAVRAAAEKFSAGDDMWTSFEDVREALRAAAEDAERAAAACEDELARDADATAATVSGTTKKRSADDADVRGAEPADDEMIDAEISIGLDDLDASDASSQGFVERAKYVPLRLTSDERKWLRLLEAALHVSEYTDKVDIVSYKSKTQRITKQLREICAILTGLVVATDYKTGQQLCVDRDFKDNEEFFQDVFEIGRRHKVMNPEKMRSEYGKMVYLLQDSQSPQVQELLEFRLVKPLKTVYSFLKARNGEGLLADANMELATGEIMHEGLPRHEVQRMIKKKERARDYIASKYQSATLSKEDILQCLYSIADNNAYLRFNRDPVDKMLGYLAQFFNPNAIEGGFSLAITMGLHGARLSHNHQKQYMYASQSMMLWREVSNDMFKLWYLAESDLLSETSRYDLTNTGQGLNRVQSAPRVGKAMHGILATCQRKLGHWVGSSVIHLGDHNVPNALMFIDKYTQVSRILNPVVLVIEQIPVLAKDPGLKAYIDAQFGGVENAQKTILKDFFSYAFDGSGAENFFDAGSCIDGRLTSAWNWCSKIEKKSYYPIFKLAGFSGFDGGDFRS
;
A
#
# COMPACT_ATOMS: atom_id res chain seq x y z
N MET A 1 -9.67 -40.66 0.69
CA MET A 1 -9.88 -40.56 -0.77
C MET A 1 -8.61 -40.84 -1.58
N SER A 2 -7.42 -40.38 -1.16
CA SER A 2 -6.14 -40.67 -1.84
C SER A 2 -5.83 -42.19 -2.01
N ARG A 3 -6.12 -43.02 -1.00
CA ARG A 3 -5.96 -44.50 -1.11
C ARG A 3 -6.96 -45.20 -2.05
N ALA A 4 -8.07 -44.56 -2.40
CA ALA A 4 -9.05 -45.13 -3.33
C ALA A 4 -8.64 -44.88 -4.80
N LEU A 5 -7.88 -43.81 -5.06
CA LEU A 5 -7.39 -43.46 -6.39
C LEU A 5 -6.17 -44.28 -6.82
N THR A 6 -5.29 -44.65 -5.89
CA THR A 6 -4.11 -45.46 -6.23
C THR A 6 -4.47 -46.90 -6.62
N ARG A 7 -5.59 -47.43 -6.12
CA ARG A 7 -6.04 -48.80 -6.41
C ARG A 7 -6.74 -48.94 -7.76
N ALA A 8 -7.13 -47.83 -8.38
CA ALA A 8 -7.76 -47.82 -9.71
C ALA A 8 -6.74 -47.75 -10.86
N LEU A 9 -5.45 -47.59 -10.57
CA LEU A 9 -4.38 -47.48 -11.56
C LEU A 9 -3.61 -48.80 -11.79
N ASP A 10 -3.78 -49.80 -10.92
CA ASP A 10 -3.09 -51.10 -11.02
C ASP A 10 -3.94 -52.21 -11.68
N ASP A 11 -5.26 -52.01 -11.85
CA ASP A 11 -6.17 -52.96 -12.50
C ASP A 11 -6.89 -52.31 -13.68
N SER A 12 -6.25 -52.22 -14.84
CA SER A 12 -6.96 -52.06 -16.12
C SER A 12 -6.16 -52.62 -17.29
N ASP A 13 -6.21 -53.95 -17.41
CA ASP A 13 -6.04 -54.65 -18.68
C ASP A 13 -7.38 -54.57 -19.44
N SER A 14 -7.33 -54.26 -20.74
CA SER A 14 -8.39 -54.28 -21.75
C SER A 14 -9.51 -53.21 -21.73
N ASP A 15 -9.60 -52.49 -22.86
CA ASP A 15 -10.75 -51.77 -23.44
C ASP A 15 -11.65 -50.89 -22.54
N ALA A 16 -11.27 -49.61 -22.39
CA ALA A 16 -12.18 -48.54 -21.95
C ALA A 16 -11.89 -47.21 -22.69
N PRO A 17 -12.91 -46.38 -22.97
CA PRO A 17 -12.80 -45.21 -23.85
C PRO A 17 -11.93 -44.10 -23.24
N ASP A 18 -11.20 -43.43 -24.12
CA ASP A 18 -10.26 -42.33 -23.85
C ASP A 18 -10.92 -41.18 -23.07
N VAL A 19 -10.74 -41.16 -21.75
CA VAL A 19 -11.12 -40.02 -20.90
C VAL A 19 -9.95 -39.04 -20.95
N SER A 20 -10.00 -38.08 -21.87
CA SER A 20 -9.10 -36.94 -21.86
C SER A 20 -9.42 -36.07 -20.63
N ILE A 21 -8.73 -36.32 -19.52
CA ILE A 21 -8.84 -35.48 -18.33
C ILE A 21 -8.29 -34.10 -18.69
N ASP A 22 -9.13 -33.06 -18.61
CA ASP A 22 -8.75 -31.67 -18.86
C ASP A 22 -7.66 -31.26 -17.85
N ARG A 23 -6.44 -31.11 -18.38
CA ARG A 23 -5.25 -30.78 -17.61
C ARG A 23 -5.38 -29.42 -16.91
N GLN A 24 -6.15 -28.50 -17.47
CA GLN A 24 -6.44 -27.21 -16.86
C GLN A 24 -7.39 -27.36 -15.67
N ALA A 25 -8.43 -28.18 -15.78
CA ALA A 25 -9.35 -28.47 -14.68
C ALA A 25 -8.64 -29.14 -13.49
N LEU A 26 -7.62 -29.96 -13.76
CA LEU A 26 -6.78 -30.60 -12.73
C LEU A 26 -5.90 -29.57 -12.01
N VAL A 27 -5.25 -28.67 -12.76
CA VAL A 27 -4.46 -27.57 -12.19
C VAL A 27 -5.33 -26.63 -11.37
N ASP A 28 -6.52 -26.29 -11.86
CA ASP A 28 -7.49 -25.43 -11.14
C ASP A 28 -8.00 -26.12 -9.86
N ALA A 29 -8.22 -27.44 -9.89
CA ALA A 29 -8.63 -28.21 -8.72
C ALA A 29 -7.52 -28.31 -7.68
N GLU A 30 -6.27 -28.50 -8.11
CA GLU A 30 -5.09 -28.52 -7.25
C GLU A 30 -4.86 -27.15 -6.59
N ALA A 31 -4.96 -26.06 -7.36
CA ALA A 31 -4.89 -24.70 -6.84
C ALA A 31 -5.99 -24.42 -5.79
N LYS A 32 -7.23 -24.86 -6.04
CA LYS A 32 -8.35 -24.75 -5.08
C LYS A 32 -8.11 -25.56 -3.80
N LEU A 33 -7.50 -26.73 -3.89
CA LEU A 33 -7.18 -27.56 -2.73
C LEU A 33 -6.06 -26.95 -1.88
N VAL A 34 -5.01 -26.42 -2.53
CA VAL A 34 -3.93 -25.70 -1.84
C VAL A 34 -4.46 -24.45 -1.15
N ASP A 35 -5.33 -23.69 -1.81
CA ASP A 35 -6.00 -22.53 -1.23
C ASP A 35 -6.91 -22.91 -0.06
N ALA A 36 -7.71 -23.98 -0.20
CA ALA A 36 -8.55 -24.49 0.89
C ALA A 36 -7.75 -24.95 2.11
N ALA A 37 -6.64 -25.68 1.89
CA ALA A 37 -5.74 -26.10 2.97
C ALA A 37 -5.14 -24.89 3.69
N ARG A 38 -4.66 -23.90 2.93
CA ARG A 38 -4.14 -22.65 3.48
C ARG A 38 -5.17 -21.91 4.32
N ARG A 39 -6.44 -21.85 3.87
CA ARG A 39 -7.55 -21.22 4.63
C ARG A 39 -7.79 -21.90 5.97
N VAL A 40 -7.71 -23.24 6.03
CA VAL A 40 -7.86 -24.00 7.28
C VAL A 40 -6.71 -23.69 8.24
N THR A 41 -5.47 -23.66 7.76
CA THR A 41 -4.31 -23.30 8.58
C THR A 41 -4.42 -21.89 9.15
N VAL A 42 -4.78 -20.90 8.32
CA VAL A 42 -4.98 -19.51 8.76
C VAL A 42 -6.08 -19.42 9.82
N ALA A 43 -7.23 -20.07 9.59
CA ALA A 43 -8.34 -20.04 10.53
C ALA A 43 -8.00 -20.67 11.89
N ARG A 44 -7.28 -21.79 11.89
CA ARG A 44 -6.80 -22.44 13.12
C ARG A 44 -5.81 -21.55 13.87
N THR A 45 -4.89 -20.91 13.15
CA THR A 45 -3.92 -19.97 13.74
C THR A 45 -4.63 -18.79 14.39
N GLN A 46 -5.58 -18.18 13.67
CA GLN A 46 -6.39 -17.06 14.18
C GLN A 46 -7.23 -17.46 15.40
N PHE A 47 -7.78 -18.69 15.42
CA PHE A 47 -8.56 -19.18 16.55
C PHE A 47 -7.68 -19.40 17.80
N ALA A 48 -6.50 -19.98 17.64
CA ALA A 48 -5.55 -20.15 18.74
C ALA A 48 -5.12 -18.78 19.32
N GLU A 49 -4.81 -17.82 18.45
CA GLU A 49 -4.50 -16.44 18.86
C GLU A 49 -5.65 -15.76 19.60
N TYR A 50 -6.89 -15.92 19.11
CA TYR A 50 -8.09 -15.43 19.79
C TYR A 50 -8.23 -16.02 21.20
N ALA A 51 -8.08 -17.34 21.32
CA ALA A 51 -8.21 -18.03 22.60
C ALA A 51 -7.13 -17.59 23.60
N ARG A 52 -5.87 -17.39 23.16
CA ARG A 52 -4.82 -16.80 24.01
C ARG A 52 -5.12 -15.37 24.44
N ALA A 53 -5.46 -14.50 23.49
CA ALA A 53 -5.78 -13.10 23.79
C ALA A 53 -6.97 -12.99 24.76
N ARG A 54 -7.95 -13.89 24.62
CA ARG A 54 -9.09 -13.97 25.53
C ARG A 54 -8.70 -14.41 26.94
N ALA A 55 -7.77 -15.36 27.07
CA ALA A 55 -7.24 -15.75 28.37
C ALA A 55 -6.48 -14.61 29.07
N GLU A 56 -5.66 -13.88 28.33
CA GLU A 56 -4.92 -12.71 28.82
C GLU A 56 -5.88 -11.60 29.27
N GLU A 57 -6.90 -11.27 28.47
CA GLU A 57 -7.93 -10.29 28.83
C GLU A 57 -8.68 -10.67 30.11
N LEU A 58 -9.06 -11.95 30.26
CA LEU A 58 -9.75 -12.43 31.45
C LEU A 58 -8.87 -12.32 32.71
N ARG A 59 -7.55 -12.50 32.57
CA ARG A 59 -6.58 -12.28 33.66
C ARG A 59 -6.40 -10.80 33.98
N ASP A 60 -6.38 -9.92 32.99
CA ASP A 60 -6.31 -8.48 33.19
C ASP A 60 -7.58 -7.95 33.90
N ILE A 61 -8.75 -8.51 33.57
CA ILE A 61 -10.00 -8.22 34.28
C ILE A 61 -9.90 -8.69 35.74
N ASP A 62 -9.28 -9.85 36.00
CA ASP A 62 -8.95 -10.36 37.35
C ASP A 62 -7.72 -9.66 38.00
N SER A 63 -7.52 -8.36 37.74
CA SER A 63 -6.40 -7.62 38.32
C SER A 63 -6.65 -7.15 39.76
N ASP A 64 -5.56 -6.92 40.50
CA ASP A 64 -5.57 -6.32 41.85
C ASP A 64 -6.31 -4.96 41.90
N ALA A 65 -6.40 -4.27 40.76
CA ALA A 65 -7.15 -3.02 40.63
C ALA A 65 -8.66 -3.23 40.75
N LEU A 66 -9.20 -4.34 40.22
CA LEU A 66 -10.62 -4.70 40.37
C LEU A 66 -10.93 -5.04 41.83
N GLU A 67 -10.06 -5.82 42.49
CA GLU A 67 -10.18 -6.12 43.92
C GLU A 67 -10.16 -4.83 44.75
N THR A 68 -9.25 -3.90 44.45
CA THR A 68 -9.14 -2.61 45.14
C THR A 68 -10.41 -1.76 44.95
N ALA A 69 -10.96 -1.72 43.74
CA ALA A 69 -12.20 -0.99 43.44
C ALA A 69 -13.41 -1.59 44.14
N VAL A 70 -13.51 -2.92 44.20
CA VAL A 70 -14.58 -3.64 44.90
C VAL A 70 -14.47 -3.44 46.42
N ARG A 71 -13.26 -3.45 46.99
CA ARG A 71 -13.02 -3.11 48.40
C ARG A 71 -13.45 -1.67 48.72
N ALA A 72 -13.07 -0.70 47.90
CA ALA A 72 -13.48 0.69 48.08
C ALA A 72 -15.01 0.87 47.96
N ALA A 73 -15.67 0.11 47.09
CA ALA A 73 -17.13 0.09 46.98
C ALA A 73 -17.78 -0.57 48.21
N ALA A 74 -17.22 -1.68 48.71
CA ALA A 74 -17.71 -2.39 49.89
C ALA A 74 -17.73 -1.47 51.12
N GLU A 75 -16.62 -0.75 51.34
CA GLU A 75 -16.50 0.23 52.43
C GLU A 75 -17.48 1.40 52.26
N LYS A 76 -17.64 1.92 51.05
CA LYS A 76 -18.52 3.07 50.77
C LYS A 76 -20.01 2.74 50.91
N PHE A 77 -20.41 1.51 50.61
CA PHE A 77 -21.81 1.08 50.64
C PHE A 77 -22.18 0.20 51.83
N SER A 78 -21.26 -0.04 52.77
CA SER A 78 -21.47 -0.95 53.92
C SER A 78 -21.97 -2.34 53.50
N ALA A 79 -21.45 -2.83 52.37
CA ALA A 79 -21.83 -4.13 51.84
C ALA A 79 -21.21 -5.26 52.69
N GLY A 80 -22.00 -6.26 53.05
CA GLY A 80 -21.59 -7.39 53.88
C GLY A 80 -20.88 -8.52 53.10
N ASP A 81 -20.55 -9.61 53.82
CA ASP A 81 -19.83 -10.80 53.33
C ASP A 81 -20.42 -11.42 52.04
N ASP A 82 -21.72 -11.22 51.78
CA ASP A 82 -22.41 -11.70 50.57
C ASP A 82 -21.88 -11.07 49.27
N MET A 83 -21.47 -9.79 49.31
CA MET A 83 -20.90 -9.11 48.14
C MET A 83 -19.49 -9.62 47.84
N TRP A 84 -18.72 -9.92 48.88
CA TRP A 84 -17.39 -10.51 48.75
C TRP A 84 -17.46 -11.94 48.22
N THR A 85 -18.38 -12.75 48.74
CA THR A 85 -18.62 -14.10 48.23
C THR A 85 -19.00 -14.08 46.73
N SER A 86 -19.88 -13.15 46.34
CA SER A 86 -20.27 -12.99 44.92
C SER A 86 -19.11 -12.50 44.04
N PHE A 87 -18.21 -11.66 44.57
CA PHE A 87 -17.02 -11.21 43.85
C PHE A 87 -16.04 -12.37 43.65
N GLU A 88 -15.80 -13.17 44.68
CA GLU A 88 -14.97 -14.37 44.64
C GLU A 88 -15.50 -15.41 43.65
N ASP A 89 -16.82 -15.62 43.60
CA ASP A 89 -17.46 -16.51 42.62
C ASP A 89 -17.24 -16.03 41.17
N VAL A 90 -17.37 -14.72 40.92
CA VAL A 90 -17.08 -14.12 39.60
C VAL A 90 -15.58 -14.25 39.28
N ARG A 91 -14.72 -14.08 40.26
CA ARG A 91 -13.27 -14.20 40.12
C ARG A 91 -12.85 -15.62 39.75
N GLU A 92 -13.41 -16.61 40.43
CA GLU A 92 -13.19 -18.02 40.13
C GLU A 92 -13.72 -18.38 38.73
N ALA A 93 -14.89 -17.87 38.34
CA ALA A 93 -15.43 -18.05 37.00
C ALA A 93 -14.55 -17.42 35.90
N LEU A 94 -13.98 -16.23 36.14
CA LEU A 94 -13.04 -15.58 35.23
C LEU A 94 -11.76 -16.39 35.06
N ARG A 95 -11.19 -16.92 36.16
CA ARG A 95 -10.01 -17.79 36.11
C ARG A 95 -10.27 -19.09 35.37
N ALA A 96 -11.39 -19.76 35.66
CA ALA A 96 -11.78 -20.98 34.97
C ALA A 96 -11.96 -20.75 33.46
N ALA A 97 -12.59 -19.64 33.08
CA ALA A 97 -12.75 -19.26 31.67
C ALA A 97 -11.40 -18.92 30.99
N ALA A 98 -10.45 -18.32 31.72
CA ALA A 98 -9.11 -18.06 31.21
C ALA A 98 -8.34 -19.36 30.95
N GLU A 99 -8.39 -20.31 31.89
CA GLU A 99 -7.77 -21.63 31.72
C GLU A 99 -8.39 -22.43 30.57
N ASP A 100 -9.72 -22.39 30.42
CA ASP A 100 -10.41 -23.05 29.29
C ASP A 100 -9.97 -22.46 27.94
N ALA A 101 -9.82 -21.14 27.88
CA ALA A 101 -9.33 -20.46 26.70
C ALA A 101 -7.87 -20.84 26.38
N GLU A 102 -6.99 -20.95 27.38
CA GLU A 102 -5.61 -21.46 27.18
C GLU A 102 -5.58 -22.90 26.69
N ARG A 103 -6.41 -23.78 27.28
CA ARG A 103 -6.52 -25.17 26.83
C ARG A 103 -6.97 -25.25 25.38
N ALA A 104 -7.93 -24.41 24.97
CA ALA A 104 -8.40 -24.35 23.60
C ALA A 104 -7.32 -23.85 22.63
N ALA A 105 -6.53 -22.85 23.02
CA ALA A 105 -5.39 -22.37 22.23
C ALA A 105 -4.34 -23.47 22.01
N ALA A 106 -3.90 -24.10 23.09
CA ALA A 106 -2.89 -25.17 23.05
C ALA A 106 -3.36 -26.35 22.18
N ALA A 107 -4.64 -26.73 22.27
CA ALA A 107 -5.19 -27.80 21.45
C ALA A 107 -5.16 -27.47 19.94
N CYS A 108 -5.44 -26.23 19.55
CA CYS A 108 -5.36 -25.82 18.14
C CYS A 108 -3.92 -25.72 17.63
N GLU A 109 -2.97 -25.31 18.48
CA GLU A 109 -1.55 -25.28 18.13
C GLU A 109 -0.95 -26.67 17.96
N ASP A 110 -1.34 -27.62 18.81
CA ASP A 110 -0.98 -29.02 18.66
C ASP A 110 -1.49 -29.61 17.34
N GLU A 111 -2.71 -29.23 16.90
CA GLU A 111 -3.23 -29.62 15.59
C GLU A 111 -2.43 -29.00 14.43
N LEU A 112 -2.06 -27.73 14.54
CA LEU A 112 -1.24 -27.03 13.54
C LEU A 112 0.16 -27.65 13.41
N ALA A 113 0.79 -28.00 14.52
CA ALA A 113 2.09 -28.67 14.54
C ALA A 113 2.02 -30.06 13.86
N ARG A 114 0.96 -30.84 14.13
CA ARG A 114 0.74 -32.15 13.49
C ARG A 114 0.52 -32.04 11.98
N ASP A 115 -0.20 -31.01 11.52
CA ASP A 115 -0.43 -30.77 10.10
C ASP A 115 0.86 -30.37 9.38
N ALA A 116 1.73 -29.58 10.03
CA ALA A 116 3.06 -29.22 9.50
C ALA A 116 3.94 -30.46 9.33
N ASP A 117 4.00 -31.32 10.35
CA ASP A 117 4.75 -32.60 10.32
C ASP A 117 4.23 -33.56 9.23
N ALA A 118 2.91 -33.66 9.06
CA ALA A 118 2.30 -34.49 8.02
C ALA A 118 2.67 -33.99 6.61
N THR A 119 2.75 -32.66 6.42
CA THR A 119 3.14 -32.05 5.15
C THR A 119 4.61 -32.31 4.84
N ALA A 120 5.50 -32.17 5.83
CA ALA A 120 6.93 -32.49 5.73
C ALA A 120 7.18 -33.98 5.41
N ALA A 121 6.43 -34.90 6.03
CA ALA A 121 6.52 -36.33 5.77
C ALA A 121 6.09 -36.71 4.33
N THR A 122 5.13 -35.98 3.76
CA THR A 122 4.62 -36.22 2.39
C THR A 122 5.62 -35.74 1.33
N VAL A 123 6.32 -34.62 1.58
CA VAL A 123 7.40 -34.11 0.71
C VAL A 123 8.59 -35.07 0.71
N SER A 124 9.00 -35.60 1.87
CA SER A 124 10.09 -36.57 2.00
C SER A 124 9.82 -37.90 1.27
N GLY A 125 8.57 -38.37 1.26
CA GLY A 125 8.15 -39.61 0.58
C GLY A 125 8.17 -39.56 -0.95
N THR A 126 8.10 -38.36 -1.54
CA THR A 126 8.00 -38.19 -3.00
C THR A 126 9.39 -38.10 -3.68
N THR A 127 10.44 -37.82 -2.90
CA THR A 127 11.84 -37.68 -3.37
C THR A 127 12.59 -39.01 -3.61
N LYS A 128 12.01 -40.17 -3.27
CA LYS A 128 12.71 -41.47 -3.41
C LYS A 128 12.49 -42.20 -4.75
N LYS A 129 11.77 -41.59 -5.71
CA LYS A 129 11.48 -42.23 -7.02
C LYS A 129 11.54 -41.26 -8.20
N ARG A 130 12.57 -40.43 -8.29
CA ARG A 130 13.06 -39.87 -9.57
C ARG A 130 14.59 -39.84 -9.54
N SER A 131 15.18 -40.66 -10.41
CA SER A 131 16.60 -40.76 -10.67
C SER A 131 17.15 -39.46 -11.28
N ALA A 132 18.31 -39.07 -10.77
CA ALA A 132 19.40 -38.26 -11.34
C ALA A 132 19.14 -37.58 -12.70
N ASP A 133 19.02 -36.25 -12.66
CA ASP A 133 19.82 -35.28 -13.42
C ASP A 133 19.18 -33.88 -13.27
N ASP A 134 19.68 -33.10 -12.32
CA ASP A 134 20.08 -31.68 -12.52
C ASP A 134 20.42 -31.05 -11.16
N ALA A 135 21.56 -30.37 -11.15
CA ALA A 135 22.19 -29.82 -9.97
C ALA A 135 21.73 -28.38 -9.67
N ASP A 136 21.67 -28.11 -8.36
CA ASP A 136 21.99 -26.83 -7.71
C ASP A 136 20.95 -25.70 -7.70
N VAL A 137 20.06 -25.72 -6.69
CA VAL A 137 19.58 -24.51 -6.00
C VAL A 137 19.40 -24.83 -4.50
N ARG A 138 20.30 -24.34 -3.65
CA ARG A 138 20.13 -24.33 -2.20
C ARG A 138 19.22 -23.17 -1.79
N GLY A 139 18.00 -23.46 -1.38
CA GLY A 139 17.10 -22.54 -0.69
C GLY A 139 17.06 -22.88 0.80
N ALA A 140 17.25 -21.87 1.64
CA ALA A 140 17.35 -21.97 3.09
C ALA A 140 16.06 -22.50 3.75
N GLU A 141 16.23 -23.34 4.76
CA GLU A 141 15.19 -23.83 5.67
C GLU A 141 14.65 -22.68 6.55
N PRO A 142 13.36 -22.70 6.93
CA PRO A 142 12.83 -21.78 7.93
C PRO A 142 13.28 -22.25 9.33
N ALA A 143 13.90 -21.33 10.08
CA ALA A 143 14.27 -21.57 11.47
C ALA A 143 13.07 -21.32 12.39
N ASP A 144 12.93 -22.20 13.37
CA ASP A 144 11.87 -22.26 14.37
C ASP A 144 11.80 -21.01 15.27
N ASP A 145 10.58 -20.57 15.58
CA ASP A 145 10.26 -19.50 16.53
C ASP A 145 10.50 -20.00 17.98
N GLU A 146 11.67 -19.71 18.55
CA GLU A 146 11.87 -19.69 20.00
C GLU A 146 11.76 -18.25 20.52
N MET A 147 10.84 -18.03 21.45
CA MET A 147 10.69 -16.80 22.22
C MET A 147 11.97 -16.55 23.05
N ILE A 148 12.76 -15.56 22.62
CA ILE A 148 13.83 -14.98 23.43
C ILE A 148 13.35 -13.62 23.94
N ASP A 149 13.13 -13.53 25.25
CA ASP A 149 12.99 -12.25 25.97
C ASP A 149 14.28 -11.45 25.82
N ALA A 150 14.28 -10.50 24.89
CA ALA A 150 15.30 -9.47 24.79
C ALA A 150 14.62 -8.10 24.92
N GLU A 151 15.07 -7.29 25.88
CA GLU A 151 14.68 -5.89 26.03
C GLU A 151 15.06 -5.12 24.75
N ILE A 152 14.09 -4.91 23.85
CA ILE A 152 14.28 -4.07 22.67
C ILE A 152 13.92 -2.62 23.04
N SER A 153 14.95 -1.85 23.41
CA SER A 153 14.90 -0.39 23.34
C SER A 153 15.03 0.02 21.86
N ILE A 154 13.90 0.26 21.18
CA ILE A 154 13.90 0.86 19.84
C ILE A 154 14.31 2.33 20.00
N GLY A 155 15.60 2.61 19.81
CA GLY A 155 16.10 3.99 19.71
C GLY A 155 15.61 4.61 18.40
N LEU A 156 14.55 5.41 18.46
CA LEU A 156 14.02 6.17 17.32
C LEU A 156 14.97 7.27 16.84
N ASP A 157 15.92 7.68 17.69
CA ASP A 157 16.87 8.76 17.39
C ASP A 157 17.89 8.40 16.28
N ASP A 158 18.08 7.12 15.95
CA ASP A 158 19.00 6.68 14.89
C ASP A 158 18.33 6.52 13.50
N LEU A 159 17.01 6.71 13.40
CA LEU A 159 16.28 6.57 12.11
C LEU A 159 16.23 7.85 11.27
N ASP A 160 16.59 9.00 11.86
CA ASP A 160 16.16 10.32 11.35
C ASP A 160 17.19 11.11 10.53
N ALA A 161 18.36 10.53 10.19
CA ALA A 161 19.38 11.29 9.44
C ALA A 161 20.07 10.56 8.27
N SER A 162 20.11 9.22 8.22
CA SER A 162 20.99 8.52 7.26
C SER A 162 20.29 7.72 6.16
N ASP A 163 18.97 7.53 6.22
CA ASP A 163 18.32 6.54 5.35
C ASP A 163 17.58 7.13 4.14
N ALA A 164 17.23 8.42 4.18
CA ALA A 164 16.78 9.16 3.00
C ALA A 164 17.90 9.31 1.94
N SER A 165 19.16 9.07 2.32
CA SER A 165 20.35 9.07 1.46
C SER A 165 20.78 7.70 0.95
N SER A 166 20.06 6.62 1.27
CA SER A 166 20.49 5.25 0.91
C SER A 166 20.48 4.95 -0.59
N GLN A 167 19.73 5.73 -1.38
CA GLN A 167 19.80 5.74 -2.84
C GLN A 167 20.36 7.08 -3.33
N GLY A 168 21.60 7.07 -3.83
CA GLY A 168 22.20 8.27 -4.42
C GLY A 168 21.33 8.87 -5.54
N PHE A 169 21.43 10.18 -5.77
CA PHE A 169 20.65 10.91 -6.79
C PHE A 169 20.62 10.24 -8.17
N VAL A 170 21.69 9.55 -8.53
CA VAL A 170 21.79 8.77 -9.78
C VAL A 170 20.72 7.68 -9.86
N GLU A 171 20.52 6.91 -8.80
CA GLU A 171 19.55 5.82 -8.78
C GLU A 171 18.12 6.37 -8.80
N ARG A 172 17.84 7.39 -7.96
CA ARG A 172 16.52 8.04 -7.93
C ARG A 172 16.16 8.67 -9.28
N ALA A 173 17.11 9.35 -9.94
CA ALA A 173 16.87 10.02 -11.22
C ALA A 173 16.42 9.07 -12.34
N LYS A 174 16.69 7.76 -12.24
CA LYS A 174 16.21 6.75 -13.20
C LYS A 174 14.69 6.66 -13.22
N TYR A 175 14.04 7.00 -12.11
CA TYR A 175 12.61 6.85 -11.91
C TYR A 175 11.87 8.18 -11.77
N VAL A 176 12.58 9.31 -11.60
CA VAL A 176 11.98 10.64 -11.54
C VAL A 176 11.60 11.12 -12.95
N PRO A 177 10.31 11.34 -13.26
CA PRO A 177 9.88 11.87 -14.56
C PRO A 177 10.39 13.30 -14.78
N LEU A 178 10.68 13.63 -16.03
CA LEU A 178 11.02 15.02 -16.39
C LEU A 178 9.76 15.91 -16.36
N ARG A 179 9.87 17.06 -15.70
CA ARG A 179 8.78 18.03 -15.48
C ARG A 179 8.23 18.50 -16.80
N LEU A 180 6.92 18.67 -16.90
CA LEU A 180 6.30 19.11 -18.16
C LEU A 180 6.67 20.55 -18.52
N THR A 181 7.02 20.79 -19.79
CA THR A 181 7.17 22.14 -20.35
C THR A 181 5.82 22.84 -20.50
N SER A 182 5.83 24.14 -20.78
CA SER A 182 4.60 24.90 -21.04
C SER A 182 3.82 24.36 -22.24
N ASP A 183 4.52 23.88 -23.27
CA ASP A 183 3.88 23.32 -24.46
C ASP A 183 3.35 21.91 -24.21
N GLU A 184 4.09 21.06 -23.51
CA GLU A 184 3.60 19.73 -23.10
C GLU A 184 2.34 19.83 -22.24
N ARG A 185 2.20 20.87 -21.41
CA ARG A 185 0.97 21.14 -20.64
C ARG A 185 -0.24 21.48 -21.52
N LYS A 186 -0.05 21.98 -22.74
CA LYS A 186 -1.16 22.17 -23.70
C LYS A 186 -1.65 20.82 -24.18
N TRP A 187 -0.74 19.92 -24.54
CA TRP A 187 -1.07 18.56 -24.99
C TRP A 187 -1.71 17.72 -23.89
N LEU A 188 -1.25 17.87 -22.64
CA LEU A 188 -1.89 17.24 -21.49
C LEU A 188 -3.38 17.60 -21.39
N ARG A 189 -3.73 18.89 -21.53
CA ARG A 189 -5.15 19.31 -21.47
C ARG A 189 -6.00 18.72 -22.59
N LEU A 190 -5.42 18.57 -23.79
CA LEU A 190 -6.10 17.93 -24.92
C LEU A 190 -6.34 16.44 -24.64
N LEU A 191 -5.34 15.76 -24.07
CA LEU A 191 -5.45 14.37 -23.66
C LEU A 191 -6.51 14.17 -22.57
N GLU A 192 -6.49 14.99 -21.52
CA GLU A 192 -7.49 14.94 -20.45
C GLU A 192 -8.90 15.16 -21.01
N ALA A 193 -9.08 16.14 -21.89
CA ALA A 193 -10.35 16.38 -22.55
C ALA A 193 -10.80 15.18 -23.39
N ALA A 194 -9.91 14.59 -24.19
CA ALA A 194 -10.23 13.41 -25.02
C ALA A 194 -10.59 12.18 -24.18
N LEU A 195 -9.85 11.93 -23.09
CA LEU A 195 -10.12 10.83 -22.17
C LEU A 195 -11.41 11.06 -21.38
N HIS A 196 -11.73 12.30 -21.00
CA HIS A 196 -12.94 12.63 -20.25
C HIS A 196 -14.22 12.24 -21.01
N VAL A 197 -14.31 12.55 -22.31
CA VAL A 197 -15.45 12.14 -23.17
C VAL A 197 -15.39 10.68 -23.62
N SER A 198 -14.30 9.97 -23.34
CA SER A 198 -14.16 8.57 -23.75
C SER A 198 -14.84 7.60 -22.78
N GLU A 199 -15.66 6.71 -23.35
CA GLU A 199 -16.31 5.56 -22.70
C GLU A 199 -15.54 4.25 -22.99
N TYR A 200 -14.21 4.32 -23.09
CA TYR A 200 -13.37 3.21 -23.58
C TYR A 200 -13.62 1.89 -22.84
N THR A 201 -13.49 1.92 -21.51
CA THR A 201 -13.63 0.74 -20.65
C THR A 201 -15.04 0.14 -20.75
N ASP A 202 -16.06 1.00 -20.80
CA ASP A 202 -17.47 0.57 -20.88
C ASP A 202 -17.80 -0.14 -22.20
N LYS A 203 -17.02 0.12 -23.26
CA LYS A 203 -17.20 -0.50 -24.58
C LYS A 203 -16.31 -1.72 -24.79
N VAL A 204 -15.14 -1.76 -24.15
CA VAL A 204 -14.14 -2.83 -24.35
C VAL A 204 -14.27 -3.92 -23.30
N ASP A 205 -14.35 -3.56 -22.01
CA ASP A 205 -14.33 -4.49 -20.88
C ASP A 205 -15.74 -4.98 -20.54
N ILE A 206 -16.43 -5.49 -21.56
CA ILE A 206 -17.74 -6.13 -21.45
C ILE A 206 -17.71 -7.54 -22.03
N VAL A 207 -18.55 -8.40 -21.46
CA VAL A 207 -18.87 -9.71 -22.04
C VAL A 207 -19.67 -9.48 -23.32
N SER A 208 -19.09 -9.85 -24.46
CA SER A 208 -19.72 -9.64 -25.77
C SER A 208 -19.33 -10.76 -26.74
N TYR A 209 -20.28 -11.12 -27.62
CA TYR A 209 -20.04 -12.06 -28.73
C TYR A 209 -19.23 -11.44 -29.88
N LYS A 210 -18.98 -10.12 -29.87
CA LYS A 210 -18.17 -9.44 -30.89
C LYS A 210 -16.69 -9.49 -30.56
N SER A 211 -15.86 -9.58 -31.61
CA SER A 211 -14.39 -9.59 -31.49
C SER A 211 -13.89 -8.42 -30.63
N LYS A 212 -13.17 -8.74 -29.55
CA LYS A 212 -12.55 -7.76 -28.65
C LYS A 212 -11.54 -6.88 -29.39
N THR A 213 -10.71 -7.48 -30.25
CA THR A 213 -9.71 -6.78 -31.07
C THR A 213 -10.34 -5.72 -31.98
N GLN A 214 -11.47 -6.02 -32.62
CA GLN A 214 -12.17 -5.05 -33.46
C GLN A 214 -12.75 -3.88 -32.64
N ARG A 215 -13.27 -4.16 -31.43
CA ARG A 215 -13.78 -3.12 -30.52
C ARG A 215 -12.66 -2.21 -30.05
N ILE A 216 -11.53 -2.78 -29.63
CA ILE A 216 -10.32 -2.06 -29.24
C ILE A 216 -9.87 -1.14 -30.39
N THR A 217 -9.67 -1.69 -31.58
CA THR A 217 -9.17 -0.93 -32.74
C THR A 217 -10.11 0.23 -33.10
N LYS A 218 -11.43 0.00 -33.08
CA LYS A 218 -12.43 1.05 -33.31
C LYS A 218 -12.32 2.17 -32.28
N GLN A 219 -12.24 1.83 -30.99
CA GLN A 219 -12.13 2.83 -29.92
C GLN A 219 -10.80 3.58 -29.96
N LEU A 220 -9.70 2.93 -30.31
CA LEU A 220 -8.41 3.57 -30.48
C LEU A 220 -8.43 4.60 -31.61
N ARG A 221 -8.97 4.24 -32.78
CA ARG A 221 -9.14 5.17 -33.91
C ARG A 221 -10.04 6.36 -33.56
N GLU A 222 -11.11 6.13 -32.78
CA GLU A 222 -12.02 7.18 -32.31
C GLU A 222 -11.29 8.20 -31.42
N ILE A 223 -10.48 7.72 -30.46
CA ILE A 223 -9.70 8.60 -29.57
C ILE A 223 -8.61 9.35 -30.33
N CYS A 224 -7.89 8.67 -31.24
CA CYS A 224 -6.92 9.34 -32.10
C CYS A 224 -7.57 10.45 -32.94
N ALA A 225 -8.76 10.19 -33.50
CA ALA A 225 -9.51 11.20 -34.26
C ALA A 225 -9.95 12.39 -33.39
N ILE A 226 -10.39 12.15 -32.14
CA ILE A 226 -10.72 13.21 -31.18
C ILE A 226 -9.49 14.06 -30.88
N LEU A 227 -8.35 13.44 -30.58
CA LEU A 227 -7.10 14.15 -30.32
C LEU A 227 -6.70 15.04 -31.50
N THR A 228 -6.68 14.48 -32.72
CA THR A 228 -6.36 15.26 -33.94
C THR A 228 -7.35 16.41 -34.13
N GLY A 229 -8.65 16.17 -33.94
CA GLY A 229 -9.69 17.20 -34.06
C GLY A 229 -9.52 18.34 -33.04
N LEU A 230 -9.16 18.01 -31.80
CA LEU A 230 -8.88 19.00 -30.75
C LEU A 230 -7.62 19.82 -31.04
N VAL A 231 -6.59 19.21 -31.66
CA VAL A 231 -5.41 19.94 -32.12
C VAL A 231 -5.78 20.93 -33.21
N VAL A 232 -6.55 20.52 -34.23
CA VAL A 232 -7.05 21.45 -35.28
C VAL A 232 -7.79 22.65 -34.70
N ALA A 233 -8.61 22.41 -33.68
CA ALA A 233 -9.37 23.48 -33.03
C ALA A 233 -8.50 24.45 -32.22
N THR A 234 -7.32 24.03 -31.77
CA THR A 234 -6.43 24.84 -30.92
C THR A 234 -5.26 25.46 -31.68
N ASP A 235 -4.72 24.76 -32.67
CA ASP A 235 -3.71 25.23 -33.60
C ASP A 235 -4.04 24.71 -35.00
N TYR A 236 -4.65 25.57 -35.80
CA TYR A 236 -5.08 25.22 -37.15
C TYR A 236 -3.94 24.77 -38.05
N LYS A 237 -2.73 25.32 -37.92
CA LYS A 237 -1.60 24.96 -38.79
C LYS A 237 -1.09 23.56 -38.44
N THR A 238 -0.83 23.33 -37.17
CA THR A 238 -0.36 22.03 -36.67
C THR A 238 -1.42 20.96 -36.92
N GLY A 239 -2.69 21.24 -36.65
CA GLY A 239 -3.78 20.31 -36.91
C GLY A 239 -4.03 20.05 -38.39
N GLN A 240 -3.84 21.04 -39.27
CA GLN A 240 -3.94 20.83 -40.71
C GLN A 240 -2.85 19.86 -41.19
N GLN A 241 -1.63 19.93 -40.67
CA GLN A 241 -0.58 18.96 -40.97
C GLN A 241 -1.01 17.55 -40.54
N LEU A 242 -1.47 17.39 -39.30
CA LEU A 242 -1.96 16.09 -38.78
C LEU A 242 -3.17 15.55 -39.59
N CYS A 243 -4.02 16.42 -40.15
CA CYS A 243 -5.21 16.04 -40.92
C CYS A 243 -4.95 15.81 -42.41
N VAL A 244 -3.96 16.47 -43.01
CA VAL A 244 -3.62 16.31 -44.43
C VAL A 244 -3.08 14.90 -44.69
N ASP A 245 -2.34 14.35 -43.73
CA ASP A 245 -1.72 13.05 -43.90
C ASP A 245 -2.72 11.89 -43.80
N ARG A 246 -3.91 12.09 -43.19
CA ARG A 246 -5.06 11.16 -43.04
C ARG A 246 -4.76 9.72 -42.55
N ASP A 247 -3.51 9.32 -42.51
CA ASP A 247 -3.01 8.07 -42.00
C ASP A 247 -2.46 8.34 -40.59
N PHE A 248 -3.00 7.61 -39.62
CA PHE A 248 -2.58 7.77 -38.22
C PHE A 248 -1.12 7.35 -38.03
N LYS A 249 -0.60 6.53 -38.95
CA LYS A 249 0.78 6.06 -38.97
C LYS A 249 1.80 7.18 -39.10
N ASP A 250 1.54 8.16 -39.95
CA ASP A 250 2.47 9.29 -40.16
C ASP A 250 2.55 10.21 -38.93
N ASN A 251 1.59 10.09 -38.01
CA ASN A 251 1.48 10.87 -36.77
C ASN A 251 1.86 10.07 -35.52
N GLU A 252 2.55 8.93 -35.67
CA GLU A 252 2.94 8.04 -34.57
C GLU A 252 3.65 8.78 -33.43
N GLU A 253 4.66 9.60 -33.75
CA GLU A 253 5.45 10.34 -32.77
C GLU A 253 4.57 11.27 -31.92
N PHE A 254 3.62 11.97 -32.56
CA PHE A 254 2.69 12.84 -31.86
C PHE A 254 1.82 12.07 -30.85
N PHE A 255 1.24 10.93 -31.24
CA PHE A 255 0.42 10.15 -30.31
C PHE A 255 1.25 9.58 -29.16
N GLN A 256 2.46 9.08 -29.45
CA GLN A 256 3.37 8.58 -28.43
C GLN A 256 3.77 9.69 -27.44
N ASP A 257 4.04 10.90 -27.92
CA ASP A 257 4.33 12.07 -27.09
C ASP A 257 3.18 12.40 -26.15
N VAL A 258 1.97 12.49 -26.69
CA VAL A 258 0.77 12.85 -25.92
C VAL A 258 0.52 11.84 -24.79
N PHE A 259 0.51 10.54 -25.10
CA PHE A 259 0.29 9.51 -24.08
C PHE A 259 1.44 9.42 -23.06
N GLU A 260 2.69 9.62 -23.49
CA GLU A 260 3.84 9.66 -22.58
C GLU A 260 3.77 10.85 -21.62
N ILE A 261 3.33 12.03 -22.08
CA ILE A 261 3.10 13.21 -21.25
C ILE A 261 2.04 12.94 -20.18
N GLY A 262 0.92 12.31 -20.55
CA GLY A 262 -0.13 11.92 -19.61
C GLY A 262 0.39 11.00 -18.51
N ARG A 263 1.21 10.02 -18.89
CA ARG A 263 1.85 9.10 -17.94
C ARG A 263 2.83 9.81 -17.01
N ARG A 264 3.73 10.65 -17.53
CA ARG A 264 4.64 11.47 -16.69
C ARG A 264 3.88 12.36 -15.72
N HIS A 265 2.82 13.02 -16.20
CA HIS A 265 2.01 13.91 -15.37
C HIS A 265 1.44 13.16 -14.16
N LYS A 266 0.85 11.99 -14.39
CA LYS A 266 0.26 11.19 -13.32
C LYS A 266 1.28 10.72 -12.30
N VAL A 267 2.44 10.21 -12.73
CA VAL A 267 3.50 9.74 -11.80
C VAL A 267 3.95 10.89 -10.89
N MET A 268 4.11 12.11 -11.43
CA MET A 268 4.49 13.28 -10.64
C MET A 268 3.36 13.82 -9.75
N ASN A 269 2.09 13.58 -10.10
CA ASN A 269 0.92 14.13 -9.42
C ASN A 269 -0.16 13.04 -9.22
N PRO A 270 0.05 12.08 -8.29
CA PRO A 270 -0.85 10.94 -8.12
C PRO A 270 -2.32 11.30 -7.82
N GLU A 271 -2.58 12.49 -7.29
CA GLU A 271 -3.91 12.99 -6.97
C GLU A 271 -4.71 13.50 -8.18
N LYS A 272 -4.04 13.76 -9.32
CA LYS A 272 -4.65 14.23 -10.59
C LYS A 272 -5.05 13.06 -11.50
N MET A 273 -5.83 13.33 -12.55
CA MET A 273 -6.33 12.32 -13.51
C MET A 273 -6.94 11.07 -12.84
N ARG A 274 -7.80 11.25 -11.83
CA ARG A 274 -8.35 10.14 -11.02
C ARG A 274 -9.18 9.17 -11.88
N SER A 275 -10.01 9.69 -12.78
CA SER A 275 -10.86 8.91 -13.70
C SER A 275 -10.19 8.61 -15.04
N GLU A 276 -9.31 9.50 -15.51
CA GLU A 276 -8.76 9.46 -16.86
C GLU A 276 -7.57 8.50 -16.98
N TYR A 277 -6.73 8.43 -15.95
CA TYR A 277 -5.48 7.67 -16.02
C TYR A 277 -5.72 6.16 -16.17
N GLY A 278 -6.66 5.58 -15.41
CA GLY A 278 -6.99 4.16 -15.54
C GLY A 278 -7.47 3.81 -16.95
N LYS A 279 -8.35 4.63 -17.52
CA LYS A 279 -8.80 4.50 -18.91
C LYS A 279 -7.64 4.56 -19.89
N MET A 280 -6.75 5.53 -19.72
CA MET A 280 -5.56 5.70 -20.57
C MET A 280 -4.63 4.48 -20.50
N VAL A 281 -4.32 3.99 -19.31
CA VAL A 281 -3.40 2.86 -19.16
C VAL A 281 -4.00 1.57 -19.73
N TYR A 282 -5.30 1.32 -19.54
CA TYR A 282 -5.99 0.17 -20.15
C TYR A 282 -6.06 0.26 -21.67
N LEU A 283 -6.28 1.46 -22.20
CA LEU A 283 -6.18 1.73 -23.62
C LEU A 283 -4.78 1.40 -24.17
N LEU A 284 -3.74 1.88 -23.48
CA LEU A 284 -2.35 1.63 -23.88
C LEU A 284 -1.98 0.15 -23.74
N GLN A 285 -2.44 -0.53 -22.70
CA GLN A 285 -2.27 -1.96 -22.49
C GLN A 285 -2.86 -2.77 -23.65
N ASP A 286 -4.06 -2.42 -24.10
CA ASP A 286 -4.69 -3.07 -25.26
C ASP A 286 -3.96 -2.78 -26.57
N SER A 287 -3.39 -1.57 -26.71
CA SER A 287 -2.57 -1.20 -27.87
C SER A 287 -1.27 -2.01 -28.00
N GLN A 288 -0.84 -2.71 -26.93
CA GLN A 288 0.35 -3.56 -26.97
C GLN A 288 0.08 -4.92 -27.64
N SER A 289 -1.18 -5.27 -27.93
CA SER A 289 -1.52 -6.54 -28.57
C SER A 289 -1.03 -6.58 -30.03
N PRO A 290 -0.39 -7.68 -30.51
CA PRO A 290 0.18 -7.71 -31.85
C PRO A 290 -0.88 -7.54 -32.94
N GLN A 291 -2.08 -8.13 -32.75
CA GLN A 291 -3.19 -7.98 -33.69
C GLN A 291 -3.72 -6.54 -33.73
N VAL A 292 -3.65 -5.82 -32.60
CA VAL A 292 -4.06 -4.41 -32.55
C VAL A 292 -3.01 -3.53 -33.20
N GLN A 293 -1.72 -3.77 -32.95
CA GLN A 293 -0.62 -3.05 -33.60
C GLN A 293 -0.65 -3.25 -35.12
N GLU A 294 -0.91 -4.46 -35.62
CA GLU A 294 -1.05 -4.75 -37.04
C GLU A 294 -2.20 -3.97 -37.68
N LEU A 295 -3.36 -3.89 -37.00
CA LEU A 295 -4.52 -3.15 -37.50
C LEU A 295 -4.41 -1.61 -37.35
N LEU A 296 -3.60 -1.13 -36.42
CA LEU A 296 -3.32 0.29 -36.25
C LEU A 296 -2.20 0.76 -37.18
N GLU A 297 -1.24 -0.11 -37.48
CA GLU A 297 -0.02 0.17 -38.26
C GLU A 297 1.02 1.08 -37.58
N PHE A 298 0.82 1.44 -36.31
CA PHE A 298 1.74 2.22 -35.48
C PHE A 298 1.61 1.86 -33.99
N ARG A 299 2.56 2.30 -33.17
CA ARG A 299 2.62 2.05 -31.72
C ARG A 299 2.28 3.31 -30.92
N LEU A 300 1.49 3.15 -29.86
CA LEU A 300 1.09 4.24 -28.97
C LEU A 300 2.00 4.44 -27.75
N VAL A 301 2.86 3.46 -27.46
CA VAL A 301 3.65 3.45 -26.22
C VAL A 301 5.12 3.64 -26.55
N LYS A 302 5.73 4.62 -25.87
CA LYS A 302 7.18 4.78 -25.78
C LYS A 302 7.65 4.80 -24.31
N PRO A 303 8.95 4.62 -24.03
CA PRO A 303 9.49 4.72 -22.69
C PRO A 303 9.27 6.11 -22.06
N LEU A 304 9.06 6.15 -20.74
CA LEU A 304 8.95 7.41 -20.00
C LEU A 304 10.27 8.20 -20.06
N LYS A 305 10.14 9.51 -20.24
CA LYS A 305 11.24 10.45 -20.16
C LYS A 305 11.52 10.77 -18.69
N THR A 306 12.66 10.29 -18.19
CA THR A 306 13.11 10.52 -16.82
C THR A 306 14.27 11.50 -16.81
N VAL A 307 14.57 12.05 -15.63
CA VAL A 307 15.72 12.94 -15.45
C VAL A 307 17.00 12.24 -15.90
N TYR A 308 17.19 10.97 -15.50
CA TYR A 308 18.36 10.20 -15.91
C TYR A 308 18.41 9.96 -17.42
N SER A 309 17.32 9.51 -18.06
CA SER A 309 17.36 9.23 -19.51
C SER A 309 17.60 10.50 -20.34
N PHE A 310 17.07 11.63 -19.90
CA PHE A 310 17.29 12.94 -20.52
C PHE A 310 18.75 13.42 -20.39
N LEU A 311 19.34 13.29 -19.19
CA LEU A 311 20.73 13.67 -18.94
C LEU A 311 21.72 12.74 -19.62
N LYS A 312 21.46 11.43 -19.60
CA LYS A 312 22.27 10.42 -20.28
C LYS A 312 22.40 10.69 -21.77
N ALA A 313 21.28 11.01 -22.43
CA ALA A 313 21.26 11.34 -23.85
C ALA A 313 22.08 12.61 -24.20
N ARG A 314 22.43 13.44 -23.21
CA ARG A 314 23.16 14.70 -23.36
C ARG A 314 24.52 14.70 -22.64
N ASN A 315 24.99 13.54 -22.20
CA ASN A 315 26.23 13.38 -21.41
C ASN A 315 26.27 14.24 -20.13
N GLY A 316 25.12 14.50 -19.51
CA GLY A 316 24.96 15.36 -18.33
C GLY A 316 24.89 14.63 -16.98
N GLU A 317 25.10 13.31 -16.93
CA GLU A 317 24.89 12.49 -15.72
C GLU A 317 25.75 12.96 -14.52
N GLY A 318 26.92 13.54 -14.79
CA GLY A 318 27.85 14.03 -13.76
C GLY A 318 27.28 15.12 -12.84
N LEU A 319 26.17 15.78 -13.22
CA LEU A 319 25.52 16.77 -12.35
C LEU A 319 24.83 16.12 -11.14
N LEU A 320 24.39 14.87 -11.26
CA LEU A 320 23.70 14.15 -10.19
C LEU A 320 24.64 13.81 -9.02
N ALA A 321 25.96 13.89 -9.23
CA ALA A 321 26.97 13.68 -8.20
C ALA A 321 27.51 15.00 -7.59
N ASP A 322 26.96 16.17 -7.96
CA ASP A 322 27.43 17.44 -7.40
C ASP A 322 27.06 17.56 -5.91
N ALA A 323 28.01 18.04 -5.10
CA ALA A 323 27.82 18.21 -3.66
C ALA A 323 26.68 19.17 -3.29
N ASN A 324 26.26 20.06 -4.20
CA ASN A 324 25.16 20.99 -3.96
C ASN A 324 23.78 20.43 -4.35
N MET A 325 23.67 19.17 -4.80
CA MET A 325 22.40 18.58 -5.23
C MET A 325 21.34 18.58 -4.13
N GLU A 326 21.72 18.23 -2.91
CA GLU A 326 20.83 18.27 -1.74
C GLU A 326 20.33 19.69 -1.49
N LEU A 327 21.22 20.69 -1.47
CA LEU A 327 20.84 22.08 -1.27
C LEU A 327 19.96 22.63 -2.41
N ALA A 328 20.23 22.23 -3.65
CA ALA A 328 19.52 22.72 -4.84
C ALA A 328 18.11 22.11 -4.98
N THR A 329 17.90 20.89 -4.49
CA THR A 329 16.65 20.14 -4.68
C THR A 329 15.85 19.94 -3.39
N GLY A 330 16.49 20.10 -2.22
CA GLY A 330 15.87 19.95 -0.90
C GLY A 330 14.73 20.94 -0.67
N GLU A 331 13.70 20.50 0.03
CA GLU A 331 12.50 21.29 0.30
C GLU A 331 12.77 22.28 1.46
N ILE A 332 12.10 23.45 1.46
CA ILE A 332 12.39 24.50 2.44
C ILE A 332 11.31 24.43 3.53
N MET A 333 11.68 23.85 4.66
CA MET A 333 10.84 23.83 5.85
C MET A 333 10.68 25.27 6.38
N HIS A 334 9.46 25.80 6.36
CA HIS A 334 9.16 27.17 6.79
C HIS A 334 8.31 27.23 8.05
N GLU A 335 7.83 26.09 8.55
CA GLU A 335 6.98 25.98 9.73
C GLU A 335 7.72 26.53 10.97
N GLY A 336 7.10 27.47 11.68
CA GLY A 336 7.68 28.08 12.88
C GLY A 336 8.84 29.07 12.64
N LEU A 337 9.33 29.22 11.41
CA LEU A 337 10.48 30.09 11.12
C LEU A 337 10.07 31.51 10.71
N PRO A 338 10.84 32.54 11.11
CA PRO A 338 10.59 33.90 10.68
C PRO A 338 10.92 34.09 9.20
N ARG A 339 10.14 34.94 8.52
CA ARG A 339 10.22 35.18 7.06
C ARG A 339 11.63 35.47 6.53
N HIS A 340 12.46 36.15 7.32
CA HIS A 340 13.83 36.50 6.92
C HIS A 340 14.75 35.28 6.81
N GLU A 341 14.59 34.28 7.68
CA GLU A 341 15.36 33.03 7.61
C GLU A 341 14.92 32.18 6.43
N VAL A 342 13.61 32.09 6.19
CA VAL A 342 13.05 31.45 5.00
C VAL A 342 13.62 32.08 3.72
N GLN A 343 13.67 33.42 3.65
CA GLN A 343 14.28 34.12 2.51
C GLN A 343 15.78 33.83 2.36
N ARG A 344 16.51 33.68 3.47
CA ARG A 344 17.94 33.31 3.46
C ARG A 344 18.12 31.89 2.88
N MET A 345 17.27 30.95 3.25
CA MET A 345 17.28 29.58 2.72
C MET A 345 16.93 29.55 1.23
N ILE A 346 15.90 30.29 0.81
CA ILE A 346 15.53 30.45 -0.61
C ILE A 346 16.74 30.94 -1.42
N LYS A 347 17.39 32.02 -0.98
CA LYS A 347 18.56 32.58 -1.67
C LYS A 347 19.73 31.59 -1.75
N LYS A 348 19.96 30.79 -0.70
CA LYS A 348 21.00 29.73 -0.73
C LYS A 348 20.67 28.65 -1.76
N LYS A 349 19.42 28.20 -1.81
CA LYS A 349 18.93 27.20 -2.77
C LYS A 349 19.00 27.70 -4.21
N GLU A 350 18.59 28.94 -4.47
CA GLU A 350 18.69 29.58 -5.79
C GLU A 350 20.15 29.68 -6.27
N ARG A 351 21.06 30.12 -5.39
CA ARG A 351 22.50 30.16 -5.70
C ARG A 351 23.07 28.78 -6.03
N ALA A 352 22.67 27.74 -5.29
CA ALA A 352 23.08 26.38 -5.56
C ALA A 352 22.59 25.89 -6.95
N ARG A 353 21.33 26.18 -7.30
CA ARG A 353 20.76 25.87 -8.62
C ARG A 353 21.49 26.59 -9.73
N ASP A 354 21.73 27.89 -9.58
CA ASP A 354 22.47 28.69 -10.56
C ASP A 354 23.90 28.20 -10.75
N TYR A 355 24.57 27.82 -9.66
CA TYR A 355 25.91 27.24 -9.70
C TYR A 355 25.93 25.93 -10.50
N ILE A 356 25.07 24.97 -10.17
CA ILE A 356 24.98 23.69 -10.87
C ILE A 356 24.66 23.92 -12.36
N ALA A 357 23.65 24.74 -12.64
CA ALA A 357 23.23 25.00 -14.02
C ALA A 357 24.34 25.68 -14.85
N SER A 358 25.13 26.57 -14.24
CA SER A 358 26.25 27.23 -14.93
C SER A 358 27.48 26.32 -15.09
N LYS A 359 27.73 25.42 -14.13
CA LYS A 359 28.87 24.49 -14.15
C LYS A 359 28.70 23.36 -15.16
N TYR A 360 27.48 22.84 -15.30
CA TYR A 360 27.20 21.64 -16.11
C TYR A 360 26.56 21.94 -17.47
N GLN A 361 26.34 23.21 -17.83
CA GLN A 361 25.87 23.57 -19.17
C GLN A 361 26.85 23.10 -20.25
N SER A 362 26.32 22.69 -21.39
CA SER A 362 27.09 22.27 -22.55
C SER A 362 26.36 22.64 -23.85
N ALA A 363 26.98 22.41 -25.00
CA ALA A 363 26.33 22.65 -26.29
C ALA A 363 25.04 21.84 -26.48
N THR A 364 24.89 20.71 -25.78
CA THR A 364 23.73 19.82 -25.88
C THR A 364 22.81 19.88 -24.66
N LEU A 365 23.17 20.66 -23.64
CA LEU A 365 22.45 20.76 -22.37
C LEU A 365 22.42 22.21 -21.91
N SER A 366 21.28 22.88 -22.09
CA SER A 366 21.13 24.28 -21.74
C SER A 366 21.00 24.50 -20.23
N LYS A 367 21.12 25.76 -19.79
CA LYS A 367 20.90 26.13 -18.39
C LYS A 367 19.45 25.83 -17.98
N GLU A 368 18.49 26.12 -18.86
CA GLU A 368 17.07 25.84 -18.65
C GLU A 368 16.80 24.33 -18.51
N ASP A 369 17.44 23.50 -19.33
CA ASP A 369 17.32 22.04 -19.24
C ASP A 369 17.79 21.51 -17.88
N ILE A 370 18.93 22.00 -17.39
CA ILE A 370 19.46 21.60 -16.07
C ILE A 370 18.51 22.05 -14.97
N LEU A 371 18.01 23.28 -15.03
CA LEU A 371 17.02 23.77 -14.07
C LEU A 371 15.75 22.91 -14.08
N GLN A 372 15.27 22.50 -15.25
CA GLN A 372 14.14 21.59 -15.38
C GLN A 372 14.40 20.24 -14.68
N CYS A 373 15.60 19.65 -14.85
CA CYS A 373 15.99 18.44 -14.13
C CYS A 373 16.03 18.65 -12.60
N LEU A 374 16.58 19.77 -12.14
CA LEU A 374 16.62 20.10 -10.71
C LEU A 374 15.21 20.32 -10.13
N TYR A 375 14.31 20.92 -10.91
CA TYR A 375 12.90 21.07 -10.52
C TYR A 375 12.18 19.73 -10.45
N SER A 376 12.40 18.82 -11.40
CA SER A 376 11.86 17.46 -11.32
C SER A 376 12.26 16.70 -10.06
N ILE A 377 13.54 16.79 -9.67
CA ILE A 377 14.02 16.14 -8.44
C ILE A 377 13.44 16.83 -7.20
N ALA A 378 13.33 18.17 -7.23
CA ALA A 378 12.67 18.91 -6.16
C ALA A 378 11.18 18.57 -6.03
N ASP A 379 10.48 18.36 -7.14
CA ASP A 379 9.07 17.92 -7.15
C ASP A 379 8.95 16.51 -6.52
N ASN A 380 9.90 15.60 -6.78
CA ASN A 380 9.95 14.30 -6.10
C ASN A 380 10.21 14.44 -4.59
N ASN A 381 11.06 15.37 -4.15
CA ASN A 381 11.24 15.65 -2.72
C ASN A 381 9.97 16.23 -2.08
N ALA A 382 9.26 17.11 -2.78
CA ALA A 382 7.96 17.62 -2.31
C ALA A 382 6.91 16.51 -2.21
N TYR A 383 6.89 15.58 -3.17
CA TYR A 383 6.07 14.37 -3.10
C TYR A 383 6.38 13.56 -1.83
N LEU A 384 7.65 13.33 -1.52
CA LEU A 384 8.05 12.60 -0.32
C LEU A 384 7.56 13.30 0.95
N ARG A 385 7.70 14.63 1.05
CA ARG A 385 7.17 15.39 2.19
C ARG A 385 5.67 15.16 2.39
N PHE A 386 4.89 15.24 1.31
CA PHE A 386 3.42 15.08 1.43
C PHE A 386 2.99 13.64 1.74
N ASN A 387 3.75 12.63 1.28
CA ASN A 387 3.31 11.23 1.34
C ASN A 387 4.00 10.38 2.40
N ARG A 388 5.30 10.62 2.65
CA ARG A 388 6.12 9.87 3.61
C ARG A 388 6.09 10.51 4.99
N ASP A 389 6.28 11.82 5.11
CA ASP A 389 6.44 12.47 6.41
C ASP A 389 5.21 12.31 7.35
N PRO A 390 3.95 12.20 6.88
CA PRO A 390 2.83 11.86 7.75
C PRO A 390 2.97 10.48 8.40
N VAL A 391 3.62 9.53 7.72
CA VAL A 391 3.97 8.21 8.27
C VAL A 391 5.00 8.36 9.37
N ASP A 392 6.04 9.17 9.14
CA ASP A 392 7.09 9.46 10.14
C ASP A 392 6.49 10.12 11.40
N LYS A 393 5.58 11.09 11.22
CA LYS A 393 4.85 11.72 12.34
C LYS A 393 4.01 10.71 13.11
N MET A 394 3.30 9.81 12.42
CA MET A 394 2.50 8.77 13.08
C MET A 394 3.37 7.76 13.84
N LEU A 395 4.55 7.39 13.31
CA LEU A 395 5.55 6.59 14.04
C LEU A 395 6.02 7.31 15.30
N GLY A 396 6.33 8.61 15.19
CA GLY A 396 6.69 9.45 16.33
C GLY A 396 5.59 9.49 17.40
N TYR A 397 4.33 9.68 17.00
CA TYR A 397 3.20 9.66 17.93
C TYR A 397 2.99 8.30 18.59
N LEU A 398 3.14 7.20 17.85
CA LEU A 398 3.03 5.85 18.40
C LEU A 398 4.05 5.66 19.54
N ALA A 399 5.31 6.01 19.29
CA ALA A 399 6.38 5.86 20.26
C ALA A 399 6.34 6.86 21.42
N GLN A 400 5.86 8.08 21.18
CA GLN A 400 5.73 9.09 22.20
C GLN A 400 4.62 8.76 23.20
N PHE A 401 3.48 8.26 22.72
CA PHE A 401 2.27 8.11 23.53
C PHE A 401 2.01 6.69 24.04
N PHE A 402 2.68 5.67 23.51
CA PHE A 402 2.45 4.28 23.88
C PHE A 402 3.79 3.57 24.13
N ASN A 403 3.84 2.73 25.17
CA ASN A 403 4.99 1.90 25.47
C ASN A 403 4.63 0.43 25.26
N PRO A 404 5.32 -0.32 24.38
CA PRO A 404 4.96 -1.71 24.08
C PRO A 404 4.94 -2.63 25.30
N ASN A 405 5.71 -2.31 26.34
CA ASN A 405 5.90 -3.15 27.53
C ASN A 405 5.17 -2.60 28.75
N ALA A 406 4.49 -1.46 28.66
CA ALA A 406 3.79 -0.84 29.78
C ALA A 406 2.48 -0.19 29.34
N ILE A 407 1.37 -0.68 29.90
CA ILE A 407 0.03 -0.18 29.59
C ILE A 407 -0.30 0.99 30.51
N GLU A 408 -0.61 2.14 29.92
CA GLU A 408 -1.26 3.25 30.62
C GLU A 408 -2.77 2.98 30.75
N GLY A 409 -3.34 3.23 31.93
CA GLY A 409 -4.75 2.96 32.23
C GLY A 409 -5.72 3.58 31.22
N GLY A 410 -6.50 2.75 30.54
CA GLY A 410 -7.46 3.16 29.50
C GLY A 410 -6.89 3.32 28.08
N PHE A 411 -5.56 3.19 27.91
CA PHE A 411 -4.88 3.39 26.62
C PHE A 411 -4.21 2.12 26.08
N SER A 412 -4.66 0.94 26.50
CA SER A 412 -4.26 -0.33 25.86
C SER A 412 -4.65 -0.33 24.38
N LEU A 413 -3.70 -0.76 23.54
CA LEU A 413 -3.89 -0.94 22.11
C LEU A 413 -4.54 -2.28 21.76
N ALA A 414 -4.71 -3.20 22.72
CA ALA A 414 -5.17 -4.56 22.47
C ALA A 414 -6.49 -4.61 21.67
N ILE A 415 -6.60 -5.61 20.81
CA ILE A 415 -7.78 -5.89 19.99
C ILE A 415 -8.18 -7.35 20.16
N THR A 416 -9.48 -7.61 20.13
CA THR A 416 -10.05 -8.96 20.26
C THR A 416 -10.99 -9.21 19.10
N MET A 417 -10.80 -10.31 18.39
CA MET A 417 -11.64 -10.70 17.27
C MET A 417 -13.12 -10.71 17.68
N GLY A 418 -13.98 -10.16 16.82
CA GLY A 418 -15.42 -10.05 17.05
C GLY A 418 -15.84 -8.83 17.87
N LEU A 419 -14.93 -8.25 18.67
CA LEU A 419 -15.20 -7.04 19.43
C LEU A 419 -14.97 -5.80 18.56
N HIS A 420 -15.93 -4.87 18.57
CA HIS A 420 -15.89 -3.63 17.76
C HIS A 420 -15.69 -3.83 16.24
N GLY A 421 -15.87 -5.07 15.74
CA GLY A 421 -15.68 -5.44 14.35
C GLY A 421 -14.25 -5.87 13.96
N ALA A 422 -13.35 -6.00 14.95
CA ALA A 422 -12.00 -6.51 14.76
C ALA A 422 -12.03 -7.96 14.24
N ARG A 423 -11.06 -8.31 13.40
CA ARG A 423 -10.88 -9.64 12.81
C ARG A 423 -9.61 -10.33 13.29
N LEU A 424 -8.67 -9.57 13.86
CA LEU A 424 -7.47 -10.07 14.51
C LEU A 424 -7.62 -9.99 16.03
N SER A 425 -6.81 -10.79 16.73
CA SER A 425 -6.67 -10.71 18.19
C SER A 425 -5.21 -10.51 18.55
N HIS A 426 -4.89 -9.36 19.13
CA HIS A 426 -3.54 -8.99 19.54
C HIS A 426 -3.59 -8.37 20.93
N ASN A 427 -2.66 -8.76 21.81
CA ASN A 427 -2.40 -8.02 23.03
C ASN A 427 -1.73 -6.66 22.73
N HIS A 428 -1.51 -5.85 23.77
CA HIS A 428 -0.99 -4.49 23.61
C HIS A 428 0.35 -4.45 22.86
N GLN A 429 1.32 -5.27 23.29
CA GLN A 429 2.65 -5.32 22.71
C GLN A 429 2.61 -5.76 21.24
N LYS A 430 1.85 -6.83 20.94
CA LYS A 430 1.70 -7.34 19.57
C LYS A 430 1.03 -6.33 18.65
N GLN A 431 0.00 -5.62 19.13
CA GLN A 431 -0.67 -4.58 18.35
C GLN A 431 0.24 -3.37 18.11
N TYR A 432 1.00 -2.94 19.12
CA TYR A 432 2.00 -1.88 18.98
C TYR A 432 3.00 -2.23 17.87
N MET A 433 3.57 -3.44 17.93
CA MET A 433 4.52 -3.91 16.92
C MET A 433 3.86 -4.00 15.54
N TYR A 434 2.66 -4.55 15.44
CA TYR A 434 1.93 -4.67 14.18
C TYR A 434 1.66 -3.31 13.52
N ALA A 435 1.25 -2.31 14.29
CA ALA A 435 1.04 -0.94 13.80
C ALA A 435 2.36 -0.26 13.38
N SER A 436 3.41 -0.37 14.21
CA SER A 436 4.74 0.17 13.93
C SER A 436 5.35 -0.41 12.64
N GLN A 437 5.31 -1.74 12.50
CA GLN A 437 5.81 -2.42 11.31
C GLN A 437 5.01 -2.06 10.05
N SER A 438 3.68 -1.88 10.16
CA SER A 438 2.84 -1.40 9.07
C SER A 438 3.25 0.00 8.62
N MET A 439 3.47 0.92 9.56
CA MET A 439 3.92 2.27 9.27
C MET A 439 5.30 2.27 8.62
N MET A 440 6.25 1.51 9.15
CA MET A 440 7.59 1.40 8.54
C MET A 440 7.53 0.87 7.11
N LEU A 441 6.71 -0.15 6.85
CA LEU A 441 6.49 -0.63 5.48
C LEU A 441 5.91 0.47 4.58
N TRP A 442 4.87 1.17 5.03
CA TRP A 442 4.26 2.26 4.27
C TRP A 442 5.21 3.43 4.00
N ARG A 443 6.12 3.70 4.94
CA ARG A 443 7.19 4.69 4.78
C ARG A 443 8.13 4.30 3.63
N GLU A 444 8.64 3.07 3.64
CA GLU A 444 9.57 2.59 2.61
C GLU A 444 8.90 2.48 1.23
N VAL A 445 7.63 2.05 1.19
CA VAL A 445 6.83 2.06 -0.06
C VAL A 445 6.63 3.48 -0.58
N SER A 446 6.33 4.44 0.30
CA SER A 446 6.18 5.85 -0.09
C SER A 446 7.50 6.44 -0.60
N ASN A 447 8.62 6.03 -0.02
CA ASN A 447 9.96 6.44 -0.44
C ASN A 447 10.30 5.95 -1.85
N ASP A 448 9.98 4.69 -2.18
CA ASP A 448 10.23 4.09 -3.48
C ASP A 448 9.04 4.25 -4.47
N MET A 449 8.02 5.06 -4.16
CA MET A 449 6.77 5.09 -4.94
C MET A 449 6.98 5.42 -6.42
N PHE A 450 7.86 6.37 -6.77
CA PHE A 450 8.11 6.72 -8.18
C PHE A 450 8.73 5.53 -8.96
N LYS A 451 9.60 4.77 -8.30
CA LYS A 451 10.19 3.55 -8.86
C LYS A 451 9.13 2.46 -8.98
N LEU A 452 8.34 2.23 -7.95
CA LEU A 452 7.24 1.26 -7.97
C LEU A 452 6.25 1.58 -9.10
N TRP A 453 5.90 2.86 -9.29
CA TRP A 453 5.01 3.30 -10.37
C TRP A 453 5.62 3.07 -11.76
N TYR A 454 6.90 3.41 -11.95
CA TYR A 454 7.61 3.15 -13.20
C TYR A 454 7.62 1.64 -13.53
N LEU A 455 7.87 0.79 -12.53
CA LEU A 455 7.83 -0.66 -12.70
C LEU A 455 6.41 -1.16 -12.95
N ALA A 456 5.39 -0.58 -12.30
CA ALA A 456 3.99 -0.92 -12.50
C ALA A 456 3.55 -0.66 -13.93
N GLU A 457 3.86 0.51 -14.50
CA GLU A 457 3.58 0.77 -15.90
C GLU A 457 4.36 -0.16 -16.83
N SER A 458 5.60 -0.51 -16.47
CA SER A 458 6.40 -1.44 -17.26
C SER A 458 5.83 -2.85 -17.29
N ASP A 459 5.22 -3.30 -16.19
CA ASP A 459 4.52 -4.59 -16.13
C ASP A 459 3.18 -4.51 -16.89
N LEU A 460 2.39 -3.45 -16.67
CA LEU A 460 1.09 -3.25 -17.32
C LEU A 460 1.21 -3.17 -18.85
N LEU A 461 2.21 -2.44 -19.34
CA LEU A 461 2.44 -2.20 -20.76
C LEU A 461 3.41 -3.21 -21.39
N SER A 462 3.66 -4.34 -20.73
CA SER A 462 4.53 -5.38 -21.26
C SER A 462 3.94 -6.03 -22.52
N GLU A 463 4.74 -6.18 -23.57
CA GLU A 463 4.35 -6.94 -24.76
C GLU A 463 4.32 -8.46 -24.51
N THR A 464 5.03 -8.94 -23.47
CA THR A 464 5.18 -10.37 -23.16
C THR A 464 4.21 -10.89 -22.12
N SER A 465 3.73 -10.02 -21.22
CA SER A 465 2.77 -10.40 -20.18
C SER A 465 1.41 -9.79 -20.51
N ARG A 466 0.44 -10.64 -20.86
CA ARG A 466 -0.95 -10.22 -21.15
C ARG A 466 -1.81 -10.36 -19.91
N TYR A 467 -2.93 -9.64 -19.92
CA TYR A 467 -3.95 -9.74 -18.88
C TYR A 467 -5.06 -10.71 -19.31
N ASP A 468 -5.69 -11.31 -18.32
CA ASP A 468 -6.94 -12.06 -18.47
C ASP A 468 -8.09 -11.25 -17.87
N LEU A 469 -9.19 -11.13 -18.61
CA LEU A 469 -10.38 -10.43 -18.12
C LEU A 469 -11.23 -11.40 -17.29
N THR A 470 -11.12 -11.29 -15.97
CA THR A 470 -11.64 -12.29 -15.02
C THR A 470 -12.57 -11.64 -14.01
N ASN A 471 -13.67 -12.32 -13.67
CA ASN A 471 -14.49 -11.92 -12.52
C ASN A 471 -13.79 -12.36 -11.23
N THR A 472 -13.40 -11.38 -10.43
CA THR A 472 -12.59 -11.57 -9.21
C THR A 472 -13.42 -11.70 -7.93
N GLY A 473 -14.75 -11.69 -8.03
CA GLY A 473 -15.65 -11.50 -6.89
C GLY A 473 -15.93 -10.03 -6.61
N GLN A 474 -14.95 -9.16 -6.85
CA GLN A 474 -15.06 -7.69 -6.76
C GLN A 474 -15.51 -7.03 -8.08
N GLY A 475 -15.97 -7.83 -9.04
CA GLY A 475 -16.29 -7.40 -10.40
C GLY A 475 -15.29 -7.90 -11.45
N LEU A 476 -15.53 -7.47 -12.69
CA LEU A 476 -14.74 -7.86 -13.85
C LEU A 476 -13.46 -7.02 -13.91
N ASN A 477 -12.32 -7.66 -13.72
CA ASN A 477 -11.01 -7.01 -13.64
C ASN A 477 -10.04 -7.58 -14.66
N ARG A 478 -9.11 -6.72 -15.12
CA ARG A 478 -7.95 -7.14 -15.91
C ARG A 478 -6.90 -7.70 -14.95
N VAL A 479 -6.83 -9.03 -14.84
CA VAL A 479 -5.85 -9.72 -14.00
C VAL A 479 -4.56 -9.90 -14.78
N GLN A 480 -3.45 -9.37 -14.28
CA GLN A 480 -2.14 -9.41 -14.96
C GLN A 480 -1.01 -9.57 -13.96
N SER A 481 -0.10 -10.51 -14.23
CA SER A 481 1.12 -10.67 -13.45
C SER A 481 1.98 -9.41 -13.47
N ALA A 482 2.50 -8.99 -12.33
CA ALA A 482 3.39 -7.84 -12.21
C ALA A 482 4.72 -8.21 -11.52
N PRO A 483 5.59 -8.97 -12.21
CA PRO A 483 6.79 -9.53 -11.63
C PRO A 483 7.83 -8.48 -11.21
N ARG A 484 7.91 -7.32 -11.88
CA ARG A 484 8.90 -6.28 -11.56
C ARG A 484 8.49 -5.55 -10.28
N VAL A 485 7.22 -5.16 -10.17
CA VAL A 485 6.67 -4.57 -8.94
C VAL A 485 6.72 -5.58 -7.81
N GLY A 486 6.33 -6.84 -8.06
CA GLY A 486 6.38 -7.91 -7.07
C GLY A 486 7.78 -8.09 -6.49
N LYS A 487 8.81 -8.19 -7.34
CA LYS A 487 10.21 -8.28 -6.90
C LYS A 487 10.64 -7.06 -6.07
N ALA A 488 10.27 -5.85 -6.49
CA ALA A 488 10.62 -4.63 -5.77
C ALA A 488 9.97 -4.60 -4.38
N MET A 489 8.69 -4.97 -4.28
CA MET A 489 7.96 -5.03 -3.01
C MET A 489 8.52 -6.07 -2.05
N HIS A 490 8.90 -7.26 -2.54
CA HIS A 490 9.58 -8.26 -1.70
C HIS A 490 10.93 -7.73 -1.18
N GLY A 491 11.66 -6.96 -1.99
CA GLY A 491 12.90 -6.30 -1.56
C GLY A 491 12.68 -5.25 -0.46
N ILE A 492 11.63 -4.45 -0.58
CA ILE A 492 11.22 -3.48 0.46
C ILE A 492 10.85 -4.21 1.75
N LEU A 493 10.01 -5.23 1.66
CA LEU A 493 9.58 -6.03 2.81
C LEU A 493 10.77 -6.67 3.52
N ALA A 494 11.67 -7.33 2.78
CA ALA A 494 12.86 -7.95 3.34
C ALA A 494 13.79 -6.94 4.03
N THR A 495 13.86 -5.71 3.51
CA THR A 495 14.61 -4.62 4.15
C THR A 495 13.95 -4.19 5.45
N CYS A 496 12.62 -4.04 5.47
CA CYS A 496 11.87 -3.72 6.69
C CYS A 496 12.05 -4.81 7.76
N GLN A 497 11.86 -6.07 7.40
CA GLN A 497 12.01 -7.22 8.29
C GLN A 497 13.41 -7.27 8.91
N ARG A 498 14.45 -7.02 8.12
CA ARG A 498 15.84 -6.99 8.62
C ARG A 498 16.08 -5.84 9.60
N LYS A 499 15.52 -4.66 9.34
CA LYS A 499 15.64 -3.50 10.25
C LYS A 499 14.90 -3.72 11.56
N LEU A 500 13.76 -4.42 11.51
CA LEU A 500 12.86 -4.65 12.64
C LEU A 500 13.21 -5.89 13.47
N GLY A 501 13.95 -6.85 12.91
CA GLY A 501 14.34 -8.11 13.56
C GLY A 501 13.21 -9.14 13.68
N HIS A 502 11.98 -8.70 13.89
CA HIS A 502 10.79 -9.52 14.02
C HIS A 502 9.63 -8.98 13.15
N TRP A 503 8.68 -9.85 12.77
CA TRP A 503 7.53 -9.49 11.91
C TRP A 503 6.23 -10.12 12.41
N VAL A 504 5.21 -9.28 12.68
CA VAL A 504 3.88 -9.71 13.11
C VAL A 504 2.95 -9.72 11.90
N GLY A 505 2.24 -10.82 11.66
CA GLY A 505 1.27 -10.97 10.58
C GLY A 505 1.86 -11.55 9.28
N SER A 506 1.03 -11.71 8.25
CA SER A 506 1.43 -12.36 7.02
C SER A 506 2.35 -11.50 6.15
N SER A 507 3.38 -12.12 5.58
CA SER A 507 4.31 -11.51 4.62
C SER A 507 3.82 -11.59 3.17
N VAL A 508 2.60 -12.11 2.95
CA VAL A 508 2.05 -12.31 1.61
C VAL A 508 1.74 -10.97 0.95
N ILE A 509 2.25 -10.80 -0.27
CA ILE A 509 1.97 -9.66 -1.15
C ILE A 509 1.06 -10.16 -2.27
N HIS A 510 -0.14 -9.61 -2.35
CA HIS A 510 -1.09 -9.88 -3.42
C HIS A 510 -0.79 -8.96 -4.59
N LEU A 511 -0.55 -9.55 -5.77
CA LEU A 511 -0.24 -8.78 -6.97
C LEU A 511 -0.43 -9.63 -8.23
N GLY A 512 -1.34 -9.21 -9.10
CA GLY A 512 -1.70 -9.98 -10.29
C GLY A 512 -2.64 -11.15 -10.00
N ASP A 513 -3.46 -11.05 -8.96
CA ASP A 513 -4.38 -12.11 -8.51
C ASP A 513 -5.80 -11.57 -8.25
N HIS A 514 -6.69 -12.35 -7.64
CA HIS A 514 -8.07 -11.92 -7.38
C HIS A 514 -8.18 -10.78 -6.34
N ASN A 515 -7.20 -10.59 -5.47
CA ASN A 515 -7.21 -9.56 -4.42
C ASN A 515 -6.64 -8.24 -4.94
N VAL A 516 -5.54 -8.32 -5.69
CA VAL A 516 -4.92 -7.17 -6.36
C VAL A 516 -4.72 -7.53 -7.83
N PRO A 517 -5.72 -7.28 -8.69
CA PRO A 517 -5.75 -7.76 -10.08
C PRO A 517 -4.54 -7.40 -10.93
N ASN A 518 -3.97 -6.22 -10.73
CA ASN A 518 -2.86 -5.75 -11.55
C ASN A 518 -2.08 -4.66 -10.82
N ALA A 519 -0.97 -4.23 -11.42
CA ALA A 519 -0.11 -3.22 -10.83
C ALA A 519 -0.77 -1.83 -10.71
N LEU A 520 -1.83 -1.53 -11.47
CA LEU A 520 -2.55 -0.25 -11.35
C LEU A 520 -3.34 -0.21 -10.03
N MET A 521 -4.03 -1.31 -9.68
CA MET A 521 -4.73 -1.44 -8.41
C MET A 521 -3.78 -1.38 -7.22
N PHE A 522 -2.59 -1.97 -7.35
CA PHE A 522 -1.52 -1.83 -6.36
C PHE A 522 -1.13 -0.37 -6.13
N ILE A 523 -0.86 0.39 -7.20
CA ILE A 523 -0.49 1.79 -7.08
C ILE A 523 -1.61 2.62 -6.44
N ASP A 524 -2.85 2.45 -6.91
CA ASP A 524 -3.99 3.18 -6.34
C ASP A 524 -4.10 2.95 -4.83
N LYS A 525 -3.99 1.69 -4.41
CA LYS A 525 -4.00 1.29 -3.01
C LYS A 525 -2.97 2.06 -2.19
N TYR A 526 -1.67 1.98 -2.51
CA TYR A 526 -0.64 2.62 -1.69
C TYR A 526 -0.61 4.15 -1.78
N THR A 527 -1.17 4.75 -2.83
CA THR A 527 -1.35 6.22 -2.86
C THR A 527 -2.38 6.75 -1.86
N GLN A 528 -3.20 5.86 -1.28
CA GLN A 528 -4.18 6.24 -0.25
C GLN A 528 -3.56 6.45 1.13
N VAL A 529 -2.36 5.93 1.41
CA VAL A 529 -1.69 6.04 2.72
C VAL A 529 -1.65 7.49 3.19
N SER A 530 -1.15 8.40 2.35
CA SER A 530 -1.05 9.82 2.69
C SER A 530 -2.40 10.50 2.85
N ARG A 531 -3.43 10.05 2.10
CA ARG A 531 -4.80 10.56 2.22
C ARG A 531 -5.45 10.17 3.53
N ILE A 532 -5.09 9.02 4.09
CA ILE A 532 -5.54 8.55 5.40
C ILE A 532 -4.78 9.30 6.51
N LEU A 533 -3.45 9.35 6.43
CA LEU A 533 -2.62 9.84 7.54
C LEU A 533 -2.58 11.36 7.66
N ASN A 534 -2.57 12.11 6.55
CA ASN A 534 -2.50 13.58 6.59
C ASN A 534 -3.64 14.20 7.43
N PRO A 535 -4.92 13.82 7.24
CA PRO A 535 -6.00 14.30 8.10
C PRO A 535 -5.82 13.96 9.58
N VAL A 536 -5.34 12.77 9.91
CA VAL A 536 -5.14 12.35 11.30
C VAL A 536 -4.05 13.21 11.93
N VAL A 537 -2.90 13.35 11.26
CA VAL A 537 -1.79 14.21 11.71
C VAL A 537 -2.24 15.65 11.91
N LEU A 538 -2.96 16.21 10.92
CA LEU A 538 -3.52 17.57 11.01
C LEU A 538 -4.35 17.74 12.28
N VAL A 539 -5.27 16.80 12.56
CA VAL A 539 -6.13 16.86 13.74
C VAL A 539 -5.31 16.81 15.03
N ILE A 540 -4.35 15.87 15.12
CA ILE A 540 -3.49 15.73 16.30
C ILE A 540 -2.69 17.02 16.57
N GLU A 541 -2.16 17.67 15.54
CA GLU A 541 -1.41 18.92 15.65
C GLU A 541 -2.29 20.14 15.97
N GLN A 542 -3.57 20.12 15.58
CA GLN A 542 -4.50 21.23 15.82
C GLN A 542 -5.12 21.22 17.22
N ILE A 543 -5.23 20.07 17.90
CA ILE A 543 -5.85 20.01 19.25
C ILE A 543 -5.23 21.03 20.24
N PRO A 544 -3.89 21.14 20.36
CA PRO A 544 -3.27 22.16 21.22
C PRO A 544 -3.57 23.60 20.79
N VAL A 545 -3.77 23.84 19.49
CA VAL A 545 -4.12 25.16 18.95
C VAL A 545 -5.57 25.51 19.28
N LEU A 546 -6.49 24.55 19.13
CA LEU A 546 -7.90 24.71 19.50
C LEU A 546 -8.05 25.02 21.00
N ALA A 547 -7.24 24.38 21.84
CA ALA A 547 -7.23 24.62 23.29
C ALA A 547 -6.74 26.02 23.71
N LYS A 548 -6.27 26.86 22.78
CA LYS A 548 -6.01 28.29 23.05
C LYS A 548 -7.30 29.09 23.21
N ASP A 549 -8.40 28.63 22.62
CA ASP A 549 -9.73 29.19 22.86
C ASP A 549 -10.29 28.63 24.18
N PRO A 550 -10.71 29.47 25.15
CA PRO A 550 -11.20 29.00 26.44
C PRO A 550 -12.44 28.09 26.37
N GLY A 551 -13.34 28.33 25.41
CA GLY A 551 -14.55 27.54 25.25
C GLY A 551 -14.25 26.15 24.71
N LEU A 552 -13.39 26.07 23.69
CA LEU A 552 -12.92 24.80 23.14
C LEU A 552 -12.06 24.03 24.14
N LYS A 553 -11.23 24.71 24.92
CA LYS A 553 -10.48 24.08 26.00
C LYS A 553 -11.40 23.43 27.03
N ALA A 554 -12.45 24.13 27.47
CA ALA A 554 -13.41 23.59 28.43
C ALA A 554 -14.13 22.35 27.86
N TYR A 555 -14.46 22.34 26.58
CA TYR A 555 -15.01 21.17 25.89
C TYR A 555 -14.01 20.00 25.87
N ILE A 556 -12.75 20.24 25.49
CA ILE A 556 -11.69 19.22 25.44
C ILE A 556 -11.44 18.62 26.83
N ASP A 557 -11.32 19.47 27.86
CA ASP A 557 -11.12 19.04 29.23
C ASP A 557 -12.31 18.21 29.73
N ALA A 558 -13.55 18.63 29.44
CA ALA A 558 -14.75 17.94 29.89
C ALA A 558 -14.98 16.59 29.20
N GLN A 559 -14.64 16.46 27.91
CA GLN A 559 -14.89 15.23 27.15
C GLN A 559 -13.73 14.24 27.21
N PHE A 560 -12.48 14.71 27.25
CA PHE A 560 -11.30 13.87 27.11
C PHE A 560 -10.37 13.94 28.33
N GLY A 561 -10.58 14.88 29.26
CA GLY A 561 -9.68 15.07 30.41
C GLY A 561 -8.40 15.82 30.05
N GLY A 562 -8.36 16.51 28.91
CA GLY A 562 -7.25 17.39 28.51
C GLY A 562 -6.78 17.17 27.06
N VAL A 563 -5.85 18.01 26.64
CA VAL A 563 -5.26 18.01 25.29
C VAL A 563 -4.57 16.69 24.98
N GLU A 564 -3.70 16.23 25.89
CA GLU A 564 -2.93 15.00 25.72
C GLU A 564 -3.85 13.77 25.61
N ASN A 565 -4.83 13.66 26.52
CA ASN A 565 -5.79 12.56 26.49
C ASN A 565 -6.68 12.58 25.23
N ALA A 566 -7.03 13.76 24.71
CA ALA A 566 -7.74 13.86 23.43
C ALA A 566 -6.89 13.31 22.27
N GLN A 567 -5.59 13.65 22.23
CA GLN A 567 -4.65 13.11 21.25
C GLN A 567 -4.51 11.58 21.40
N LYS A 568 -4.24 11.09 22.61
CA LYS A 568 -4.14 9.65 22.93
C LYS A 568 -5.41 8.89 22.58
N THR A 569 -6.60 9.45 22.81
CA THR A 569 -7.88 8.80 22.50
C THR A 569 -8.02 8.53 21.00
N ILE A 570 -7.69 9.52 20.16
CA ILE A 570 -7.73 9.38 18.69
C ILE A 570 -6.66 8.39 18.22
N LEU A 571 -5.43 8.54 18.71
CA LEU A 571 -4.31 7.68 18.31
C LEU A 571 -4.50 6.23 18.75
N LYS A 572 -5.02 5.99 19.96
CA LYS A 572 -5.36 4.66 20.46
C LYS A 572 -6.37 3.98 19.55
N ASP A 573 -7.46 4.69 19.22
CA ASP A 573 -8.48 4.14 18.34
C ASP A 573 -7.95 3.86 16.92
N PHE A 574 -7.08 4.73 16.40
CA PHE A 574 -6.40 4.52 15.12
C PHE A 574 -5.47 3.30 15.16
N PHE A 575 -4.50 3.25 16.09
CA PHE A 575 -3.52 2.16 16.13
C PHE A 575 -4.13 0.80 16.53
N SER A 576 -5.25 0.77 17.24
CA SER A 576 -6.03 -0.45 17.46
C SER A 576 -6.83 -0.83 16.21
N TYR A 577 -7.72 0.04 15.74
CA TYR A 577 -8.81 -0.35 14.83
C TYR A 577 -8.59 0.01 13.36
N ALA A 578 -7.55 0.78 13.01
CA ALA A 578 -7.07 0.89 11.63
C ALA A 578 -6.18 -0.30 11.23
N PHE A 579 -5.81 -1.16 12.18
CA PHE A 579 -4.93 -2.31 12.01
C PHE A 579 -5.54 -3.59 12.61
N ASP A 580 -6.87 -3.73 12.54
CA ASP A 580 -7.61 -4.82 13.19
C ASP A 580 -8.02 -5.96 12.24
N GLY A 581 -7.56 -5.93 10.99
CA GLY A 581 -7.90 -6.88 9.94
C GLY A 581 -9.32 -6.75 9.38
N SER A 582 -10.07 -5.72 9.78
CA SER A 582 -11.42 -5.46 9.25
C SER A 582 -11.38 -4.95 7.79
N GLY A 583 -12.52 -5.00 7.10
CA GLY A 583 -12.68 -4.53 5.72
C GLY A 583 -12.52 -5.60 4.63
N ALA A 584 -12.08 -6.81 4.96
CA ALA A 584 -12.13 -7.96 4.05
C ALA A 584 -13.55 -8.55 3.92
N GLU A 585 -13.87 -9.19 2.79
CA GLU A 585 -15.20 -9.76 2.49
C GLU A 585 -15.59 -10.92 3.44
N ASN A 586 -14.62 -11.58 4.03
CA ASN A 586 -14.74 -12.86 4.72
C ASN A 586 -13.60 -13.02 5.75
N PHE A 587 -13.86 -13.80 6.80
CA PHE A 587 -12.92 -13.97 7.94
C PHE A 587 -11.58 -14.59 7.52
N PHE A 588 -11.57 -15.40 6.45
CA PHE A 588 -10.37 -16.10 5.97
C PHE A 588 -9.40 -15.18 5.21
N ASP A 589 -9.93 -14.14 4.54
CA ASP A 589 -9.15 -13.12 3.85
C ASP A 589 -8.90 -11.89 4.74
N ALA A 590 -9.30 -11.97 6.02
CA ALA A 590 -9.10 -10.92 7.01
C ALA A 590 -7.62 -10.79 7.42
N GLY A 591 -6.90 -9.98 6.64
CA GLY A 591 -6.31 -8.76 7.16
C GLY A 591 -4.98 -8.82 7.94
N SER A 592 -4.13 -9.83 7.75
CA SER A 592 -2.72 -9.77 8.20
C SER A 592 -1.69 -9.65 7.06
N CYS A 593 -2.10 -9.92 5.82
CA CYS A 593 -1.23 -9.78 4.65
C CYS A 593 -0.86 -8.32 4.41
N ILE A 594 0.18 -8.11 3.60
CA ILE A 594 0.77 -6.79 3.35
C ILE A 594 -0.28 -5.80 2.86
N ASP A 595 -1.09 -6.23 1.89
CA ASP A 595 -2.15 -5.41 1.34
C ASP A 595 -3.37 -5.33 2.28
N GLY A 596 -3.60 -6.36 3.10
CA GLY A 596 -4.71 -6.40 4.07
C GLY A 596 -4.63 -5.30 5.14
N ARG A 597 -3.41 -4.89 5.53
CA ARG A 597 -3.16 -3.80 6.49
C ARG A 597 -3.85 -2.50 6.07
N LEU A 598 -3.77 -2.14 4.79
CA LEU A 598 -4.37 -0.89 4.30
C LEU A 598 -5.89 -0.98 4.19
N THR A 599 -6.42 -2.18 3.93
CA THR A 599 -7.87 -2.42 3.87
C THR A 599 -8.53 -2.09 5.21
N SER A 600 -7.89 -2.43 6.35
CA SER A 600 -8.39 -2.09 7.68
C SER A 600 -8.37 -0.58 7.95
N ALA A 601 -7.32 0.11 7.53
CA ALA A 601 -7.25 1.56 7.66
C ALA A 601 -8.33 2.27 6.83
N TRP A 602 -8.63 1.77 5.63
CA TRP A 602 -9.76 2.26 4.84
C TRP A 602 -11.11 2.04 5.54
N ASN A 603 -11.31 0.85 6.12
CA ASN A 603 -12.53 0.56 6.87
C ASN A 603 -12.67 1.47 8.10
N TRP A 604 -11.58 1.79 8.79
CA TRP A 604 -11.56 2.76 9.89
C TRP A 604 -12.00 4.15 9.42
N CYS A 605 -11.48 4.61 8.27
CA CYS A 605 -11.87 5.89 7.67
C CYS A 605 -13.37 5.97 7.39
N SER A 606 -13.98 4.89 6.88
CA SER A 606 -15.42 4.85 6.59
C SER A 606 -16.30 4.95 7.84
N LYS A 607 -15.74 4.76 9.04
CA LYS A 607 -16.43 4.82 10.32
C LYS A 607 -16.15 6.09 11.11
N ILE A 608 -15.33 7.03 10.59
CA ILE A 608 -14.84 8.19 11.34
C ILE A 608 -15.98 9.05 11.91
N GLU A 609 -17.07 9.21 11.16
CA GLU A 609 -18.24 10.01 11.55
C GLU A 609 -18.98 9.44 12.77
N LYS A 610 -18.79 8.14 13.05
CA LYS A 610 -19.41 7.42 14.16
C LYS A 610 -18.56 7.48 15.44
N LYS A 611 -17.35 8.03 15.37
CA LYS A 611 -16.42 8.11 16.50
C LYS A 611 -16.79 9.29 17.39
N SER A 612 -16.71 9.10 18.71
CA SER A 612 -17.04 10.14 19.69
C SER A 612 -16.20 11.42 19.55
N TYR A 613 -14.97 11.29 19.05
CA TYR A 613 -14.05 12.39 18.78
C TYR A 613 -14.21 13.03 17.39
N TYR A 614 -15.20 12.62 16.58
CA TYR A 614 -15.47 13.24 15.28
C TYR A 614 -15.69 14.76 15.32
N PRO A 615 -16.33 15.36 16.35
CA PRO A 615 -16.42 16.82 16.47
C PRO A 615 -15.05 17.52 16.48
N ILE A 616 -14.02 16.90 17.07
CA ILE A 616 -12.64 17.43 17.06
C ILE A 616 -12.08 17.44 15.64
N PHE A 617 -12.33 16.40 14.84
CA PHE A 617 -11.96 16.39 13.42
C PHE A 617 -12.57 17.60 12.70
N LYS A 618 -13.87 17.86 12.89
CA LYS A 618 -14.55 19.02 12.27
C LYS A 618 -13.95 20.35 12.72
N LEU A 619 -13.68 20.52 14.02
CA LEU A 619 -13.10 21.74 14.59
C LEU A 619 -11.68 22.00 14.08
N ALA A 620 -10.90 20.94 13.85
CA ALA A 620 -9.55 21.00 13.29
C ALA A 620 -9.52 21.23 11.75
N GLY A 621 -10.68 21.41 11.10
CA GLY A 621 -10.77 21.69 9.67
C GLY A 621 -10.89 20.47 8.76
N PHE A 622 -11.20 19.29 9.30
CA PHE A 622 -11.42 18.08 8.51
C PHE A 622 -12.65 18.19 7.59
N SER A 623 -12.41 18.02 6.29
CA SER A 623 -13.46 18.01 5.25
C SER A 623 -13.78 16.60 4.74
N GLY A 624 -12.83 15.67 4.80
CA GLY A 624 -12.96 14.29 4.34
C GLY A 624 -11.60 13.67 3.98
N PHE A 625 -11.55 12.35 3.80
CA PHE A 625 -10.31 11.65 3.41
C PHE A 625 -10.04 11.70 1.90
N ASP A 626 -11.06 11.93 1.07
CA ASP A 626 -10.91 12.03 -0.40
C ASP A 626 -10.45 13.42 -0.89
N GLY A 627 -10.26 14.35 0.05
CA GLY A 627 -9.74 15.70 -0.16
C GLY A 627 -10.65 16.57 -1.02
N GLY A 628 -11.37 17.49 -0.39
CA GLY A 628 -11.50 18.81 -1.00
C GLY A 628 -10.15 19.51 -0.84
N ASP A 629 -9.59 20.06 -1.93
CA ASP A 629 -8.28 20.72 -2.01
C ASP A 629 -7.70 21.11 -0.65
N PHE A 630 -6.73 20.34 -0.16
CA PHE A 630 -5.96 20.74 1.01
C PHE A 630 -5.33 22.09 0.67
N ARG A 631 -5.79 23.16 1.33
CA ARG A 631 -5.23 24.49 1.16
C ARG A 631 -3.79 24.43 1.67
N SER A 632 -2.86 24.34 0.73
CA SER A 632 -1.43 24.61 0.93
C SER A 632 -1.21 26.06 1.29
#